data_AF-A0A950AJX7-F1
#
_entry.id   AF-A0A950AJX7-F1
#
_cell.length_a   1.000
_cell.length_b   1.000
_cell.length_c   1.000
_cell.angle_alpha   90.00
_cell.angle_beta   90.00
_cell.angle_gamma   90.00
#
_symmetry.space_group_name_H-M   'P 1'
#
loop_
_entity.id
_entity.type
_entity.pdbx_description
1 polymer ?
#
loop_
_entity_poly.entity_id
_entity_poly.type
_entity_poly.pdbx_seq_one_letter_code
_entity_poly.pdbx_strand_id
1 'polypeptide(L)'
;MSETTEMVAREAEGSLLACQLLLAQGALALKTGGPRADRDGDKCSAAGVLREIRRELAACAEPLPKTSFRRRLQETGRDRKPRTGAKVRKEHPRRKKHTMPRPPRLKVLSAEQRHRIEAMSLKDEAA
;
A
#
# COMPACT_ATOMS: atom_id res chain seq x y z
N MET A 1 29.23 -1.09 -10.18
CA MET A 1 29.05 -2.35 -9.43
C MET A 1 28.66 -3.41 -10.44
N SER A 2 29.58 -4.32 -10.75
CA SER A 2 29.39 -5.37 -11.77
C SER A 2 28.96 -6.63 -11.03
N GLU A 3 27.66 -6.92 -11.01
CA GLU A 3 27.20 -8.25 -10.65
C GLU A 3 27.72 -9.22 -11.71
N THR A 4 28.42 -10.28 -11.30
CA THR A 4 28.93 -11.28 -12.24
C THR A 4 27.73 -11.98 -12.88
N THR A 5 27.77 -12.22 -14.19
CA THR A 5 26.70 -12.87 -14.96
C THR A 5 26.27 -14.21 -14.35
N GLU A 6 27.19 -14.92 -13.71
CA GLU A 6 26.93 -16.16 -12.96
C GLU A 6 26.00 -15.96 -11.75
N MET A 7 26.11 -14.82 -11.05
CA MET A 7 25.28 -14.52 -9.89
C MET A 7 23.83 -14.29 -10.31
N VAL A 8 23.63 -13.52 -11.39
CA VAL A 8 22.30 -13.28 -11.98
C VAL A 8 21.68 -14.57 -12.49
N ALA A 9 22.48 -15.45 -13.12
CA ALA A 9 22.01 -16.75 -13.60
C ALA A 9 21.52 -17.64 -12.44
N ARG A 10 22.29 -17.73 -11.34
CA ARG A 10 21.88 -18.50 -10.15
C ARG A 10 20.62 -17.93 -9.49
N GLU A 11 20.47 -16.61 -9.45
CA GLU A 11 19.25 -15.99 -8.94
C GLU A 11 18.03 -16.29 -9.83
N ALA A 12 18.21 -16.26 -11.15
CA ALA A 12 17.16 -16.62 -12.10
C ALA A 12 16.75 -18.09 -11.96
N GLU A 13 17.71 -19.01 -11.83
CA GLU A 13 17.46 -20.42 -11.56
C GLU A 13 16.69 -20.64 -10.25
N GLY A 14 17.14 -20.01 -9.16
CA GLY A 14 16.47 -20.08 -7.86
C GLY A 14 15.04 -19.52 -7.92
N SER A 15 14.85 -18.43 -8.65
CA SER A 15 13.53 -17.81 -8.86
C SER A 15 12.60 -18.71 -9.68
N LEU A 16 13.13 -19.37 -10.72
CA LEU A 16 12.38 -20.31 -11.55
C LEU A 16 11.91 -21.52 -10.73
N LEU A 17 12.80 -22.12 -9.94
CA LEU A 17 12.46 -23.25 -9.06
C LEU A 17 11.39 -22.85 -8.03
N ALA A 18 11.53 -21.68 -7.41
CA ALA A 18 10.53 -21.17 -6.47
C ALA A 18 9.16 -20.97 -7.13
N CYS A 19 9.14 -20.46 -8.37
CA CYS A 19 7.92 -20.29 -9.16
C CYS A 19 7.26 -21.65 -9.46
N GLN A 20 8.03 -22.63 -9.91
CA GLN A 20 7.54 -23.99 -10.20
C GLN A 20 6.95 -24.66 -8.96
N LEU A 21 7.64 -24.55 -7.81
CA LEU A 21 7.15 -25.09 -6.54
C LEU A 21 5.84 -24.42 -6.13
N LEU A 22 5.75 -23.09 -6.22
CA LEU A 22 4.53 -22.35 -5.90
C LEU A 22 3.36 -22.75 -6.82
N LEU A 23 3.59 -22.88 -8.13
CA LEU A 23 2.58 -23.34 -9.09
C LEU A 23 2.13 -24.77 -8.82
N ALA A 24 3.05 -25.68 -8.47
CA ALA A 24 2.73 -27.06 -8.11
C ALA A 24 1.86 -27.11 -6.85
N GLN A 25 2.15 -26.30 -5.83
CA GLN A 25 1.31 -26.18 -4.63
C GLN A 25 -0.09 -25.66 -4.98
N GLY A 26 -0.18 -24.62 -5.83
CA GLY A 26 -1.46 -24.10 -6.31
C GLY A 26 -2.29 -25.14 -7.06
N ALA A 27 -1.65 -25.91 -7.95
CA ALA A 27 -2.31 -26.99 -8.69
C ALA A 27 -2.81 -28.12 -7.78
N LEU A 28 -2.05 -28.49 -6.75
CA LEU A 28 -2.47 -29.47 -5.75
C LEU A 28 -3.67 -28.98 -4.93
N ALA A 29 -3.63 -27.73 -4.46
CA ALA A 29 -4.73 -27.12 -3.70
C ALA A 29 -6.04 -27.03 -4.53
N LEU A 30 -5.95 -26.82 -5.84
CA LEU A 30 -7.12 -26.82 -6.75
C LEU A 30 -7.70 -28.24 -6.96
N LYS A 31 -6.86 -29.29 -6.94
CA LYS A 31 -7.32 -30.68 -7.07
C LYS A 31 -8.01 -31.20 -5.82
N THR A 32 -7.55 -30.80 -4.64
CA THR A 32 -8.15 -31.21 -3.35
C THR A 32 -9.34 -30.33 -2.96
N GLY A 33 -9.44 -29.13 -3.52
CA GLY A 33 -10.52 -28.16 -3.29
C GLY A 33 -11.83 -28.48 -4.03
N GLY A 34 -12.58 -29.50 -3.58
CA GLY A 34 -13.98 -29.67 -4.01
C GLY A 34 -14.91 -28.55 -3.49
N PRO A 35 -16.19 -28.47 -3.93
CA PRO A 35 -17.12 -27.38 -3.57
C PRO A 35 -17.38 -27.20 -2.06
N ARG A 36 -16.94 -28.15 -1.24
CA ARG A 36 -17.05 -28.16 0.23
C ARG A 36 -15.73 -28.48 0.94
N ALA A 37 -14.58 -28.41 0.27
CA ALA A 37 -13.31 -28.46 0.98
C ALA A 37 -13.32 -27.31 1.99
N ASP A 38 -13.10 -27.66 3.26
CA ASP A 38 -13.19 -26.74 4.39
C ASP A 38 -12.50 -25.44 4.01
N ARG A 39 -13.26 -24.35 3.98
CA ARG A 39 -12.86 -23.11 3.31
C ARG A 39 -11.59 -22.50 3.89
N ASP A 40 -11.05 -23.07 4.96
CA ASP A 40 -9.87 -22.58 5.66
C ASP A 40 -8.75 -23.61 5.84
N GLY A 41 -8.97 -24.91 5.60
CA GLY A 41 -8.01 -25.98 5.93
C GLY A 41 -6.77 -26.07 5.02
N ASP A 42 -6.94 -25.80 3.72
CA ASP A 42 -5.89 -26.08 2.71
C ASP A 42 -5.30 -24.82 2.05
N LYS A 43 -5.50 -23.64 2.66
CA LYS A 43 -5.09 -22.38 2.04
C LYS A 43 -3.69 -21.97 2.49
N CYS A 44 -2.70 -22.13 1.61
CA CYS A 44 -1.33 -21.64 1.82
C CYS A 44 -1.18 -20.14 1.50
N SER A 45 -0.34 -19.41 2.24
CA SER A 45 0.13 -18.09 1.80
C SER A 45 1.23 -18.26 0.76
N ALA A 46 1.05 -17.69 -0.43
CA ALA A 46 2.09 -17.67 -1.46
C ALA A 46 3.38 -16.98 -0.96
N ALA A 47 3.24 -15.86 -0.24
CA ALA A 47 4.39 -15.13 0.31
C ALA A 47 5.10 -15.92 1.42
N GLY A 48 4.33 -16.61 2.27
CA GLY A 48 4.88 -17.50 3.30
C GLY A 48 5.64 -18.68 2.71
N VAL A 49 5.06 -19.36 1.71
CA VAL A 49 5.69 -20.47 0.98
C VAL A 49 7.00 -20.02 0.34
N LEU A 50 7.00 -18.89 -0.38
CA LEU A 50 8.21 -18.36 -1.01
C LEU A 50 9.30 -18.00 0.01
N ARG A 51 8.92 -17.49 1.19
CA ARG A 51 9.88 -17.18 2.26
C ARG A 51 10.53 -18.44 2.80
N GLU A 52 9.77 -19.52 3.01
CA GLU A 52 10.33 -20.80 3.47
C GLU A 52 11.18 -21.48 2.40
N ILE A 53 10.82 -21.38 1.11
CA ILE A 53 11.67 -21.85 0.01
C ILE A 53 12.99 -21.08 -0.02
N ARG A 54 12.96 -19.74 0.09
CA ARG A 54 14.18 -18.92 0.16
C ARG A 54 15.05 -19.29 1.35
N ARG A 55 14.46 -19.58 2.51
CA ARG A 55 15.20 -20.06 3.70
C ARG A 55 15.90 -21.38 3.44
N GLU A 56 15.24 -22.34 2.77
CA GLU A 56 15.89 -23.60 2.38
C GLU A 56 17.04 -23.38 1.41
N LEU A 57 16.86 -22.52 0.40
CA LEU A 57 17.94 -22.22 -0.55
C LEU A 57 19.11 -21.48 0.13
N ALA A 58 18.82 -20.68 1.16
CA ALA A 58 19.81 -19.97 1.95
C ALA A 58 20.45 -20.83 3.06
N ALA A 59 19.99 -22.07 3.28
CA ALA A 59 20.46 -22.93 4.36
C ALA A 59 21.96 -23.28 4.28
N CYS A 60 22.54 -23.15 3.09
CA CYS A 60 23.98 -23.26 2.89
C CYS A 60 24.78 -22.14 3.59
N ALA A 61 24.15 -20.98 3.84
CA ALA A 61 24.75 -19.81 4.47
C ALA A 61 24.35 -19.66 5.95
N GLU A 62 23.14 -20.05 6.32
CA GLU A 62 22.64 -19.97 7.70
C GLU A 62 21.99 -21.29 8.17
N PRO A 63 22.25 -21.73 9.41
CA PRO A 63 21.67 -22.95 9.93
C PRO A 63 20.14 -22.81 10.08
N LEU A 64 19.41 -23.75 9.48
CA LEU A 64 17.95 -23.84 9.55
C LEU A 64 17.45 -24.26 10.95
N PRO A 65 16.21 -23.89 11.31
CA PRO A 65 15.53 -24.46 12.48
C PRO A 65 15.40 -25.99 12.34
N LYS A 66 15.48 -26.71 13.46
CA LYS A 66 15.39 -28.20 13.53
C LYS A 66 14.07 -28.80 13.03
N THR A 67 13.08 -27.97 12.70
CA THR A 67 11.79 -28.39 12.13
C THR A 67 11.93 -28.69 10.64
N SER A 68 11.34 -29.80 10.18
CA SER A 68 11.40 -30.19 8.76
C SER A 68 10.78 -29.15 7.82
N PHE A 69 11.32 -29.01 6.61
CA PHE A 69 10.80 -28.11 5.57
C PHE A 69 9.30 -28.28 5.33
N ARG A 70 8.86 -29.54 5.23
CA ARG A 70 7.44 -29.89 5.04
C ARG A 70 6.55 -29.32 6.15
N ARG A 71 7.00 -29.39 7.41
CA ARG A 71 6.25 -28.85 8.54
C ARG A 71 6.16 -27.33 8.46
N ARG A 72 7.27 -26.64 8.16
CA ARG A 72 7.27 -25.18 8.01
C ARG A 72 6.36 -24.73 6.87
N LEU A 73 6.35 -25.45 5.75
CA LEU A 73 5.41 -25.22 4.65
C LEU A 73 3.95 -25.41 5.07
N GLN A 74 3.63 -26.46 5.83
CA GLN A 74 2.27 -26.66 6.35
C GLN A 74 1.84 -25.55 7.31
N GLU A 75 2.78 -24.98 8.06
CA GLU A 75 2.55 -23.84 8.95
C GLU A 75 2.41 -22.51 8.19
N THR A 76 2.79 -22.44 6.90
CA THR A 76 2.54 -21.26 6.04
C THR A 76 1.07 -21.16 5.62
N GLY A 77 0.21 -20.90 6.60
CA GLY A 77 -1.21 -20.66 6.40
C GLY A 77 -1.50 -19.39 5.58
N ARG A 78 -2.77 -19.22 5.20
CA ARG A 78 -3.26 -18.06 4.44
C ARG A 78 -2.83 -16.76 5.11
N ASP A 79 -2.36 -15.80 4.31
CA ASP A 79 -2.14 -14.43 4.76
C ASP A 79 -3.46 -13.81 5.18
N ARG A 80 -3.79 -13.97 6.46
CA ARG A 80 -4.88 -13.27 7.12
C ARG A 80 -4.25 -12.07 7.78
N LYS A 81 -4.23 -10.93 7.08
CA LYS A 81 -4.07 -9.66 7.78
C LYS A 81 -5.27 -9.53 8.72
N PRO A 82 -5.09 -9.60 10.05
CA PRO A 82 -6.21 -9.47 10.97
C PRO A 82 -6.85 -8.12 10.67
N ARG A 83 -8.16 -8.14 10.49
CA ARG A 83 -8.91 -6.94 10.16
C ARG A 83 -8.81 -6.01 11.35
N THR A 84 -8.00 -4.96 11.22
CA THR A 84 -7.66 -4.05 12.32
C THR A 84 -8.82 -3.15 12.75
N GLY A 85 -9.91 -3.11 11.98
CA GLY A 85 -11.10 -2.34 12.32
C GLY A 85 -12.28 -2.60 11.40
N ALA A 86 -13.44 -2.04 11.73
CA ALA A 86 -14.57 -2.01 10.81
C ALA A 86 -14.16 -1.31 9.49
N LYS A 87 -14.71 -1.77 8.36
CA LYS A 87 -14.56 -1.09 7.06
C LYS A 87 -14.96 0.36 7.29
N VAL A 88 -14.02 1.28 7.13
CA VAL A 88 -14.25 2.70 7.35
C VAL A 88 -15.42 3.13 6.46
N ARG A 89 -16.58 3.36 7.09
CA ARG A 89 -17.69 4.08 6.45
C ARG A 89 -17.33 5.55 6.54
N LYS A 90 -16.48 6.02 5.62
CA LYS A 90 -16.29 7.47 5.44
C LYS A 90 -17.66 8.02 5.05
N GLU A 91 -18.17 8.98 5.82
CA GLU A 91 -19.34 9.73 5.39
C GLU A 91 -18.93 10.53 4.16
N HIS A 92 -19.44 10.15 2.98
CA HIS A 92 -19.16 10.89 1.76
C HIS A 92 -19.70 12.32 1.92
N PRO A 93 -18.95 13.35 1.47
CA PRO A 93 -19.43 14.72 1.53
C PRO A 93 -20.76 14.82 0.78
N ARG A 94 -21.84 15.05 1.53
CA ARG A 94 -23.16 15.26 0.94
C ARG A 94 -23.27 16.69 0.43
N ARG A 95 -24.11 16.90 -0.57
CA ARG A 95 -24.48 18.23 -1.03
C ARG A 95 -25.01 19.03 0.16
N LYS A 96 -24.30 20.08 0.56
CA LYS A 96 -24.76 20.99 1.61
C LYS A 96 -25.97 21.77 1.11
N LYS A 97 -26.91 22.11 2.00
CA LYS A 97 -28.01 23.02 1.67
C LYS A 97 -27.40 24.34 1.20
N HIS A 98 -27.82 24.81 0.03
CA HIS A 98 -27.36 26.09 -0.48
C HIS A 98 -27.80 27.21 0.47
N THR A 99 -26.83 28.02 0.91
CA THR A 99 -27.05 29.26 1.65
C THR A 99 -26.50 30.40 0.82
N MET A 100 -27.24 31.51 0.73
CA MET A 100 -26.75 32.68 -0.01
C MET A 100 -25.38 33.14 0.53
N PRO A 101 -24.43 33.53 -0.34
CA PRO A 101 -23.17 34.08 0.11
C PRO A 101 -23.42 35.33 0.96
N ARG A 102 -22.58 35.55 1.97
CA ARG A 102 -22.60 36.82 2.69
C ARG A 102 -22.21 37.94 1.71
N PRO A 103 -22.79 39.14 1.84
CA PRO A 103 -22.38 40.27 1.04
C PRO A 103 -20.89 40.57 1.26
N PRO A 104 -20.17 41.04 0.22
CA PRO A 104 -18.76 41.38 0.35
C PRO A 104 -18.59 42.51 1.37
N ARG A 105 -17.57 42.39 2.23
CA ARG A 105 -17.17 43.48 3.12
C ARG A 105 -16.37 44.50 2.30
N LEU A 106 -17.01 45.58 1.88
CA LEU A 106 -16.33 46.69 1.25
C LEU A 106 -15.46 47.40 2.29
N LYS A 107 -14.17 47.55 2.00
CA LYS A 107 -13.28 48.39 2.81
C LYS A 107 -13.64 49.85 2.50
N VAL A 108 -14.22 50.55 3.47
CA VAL A 108 -14.45 52.00 3.37
C VAL A 108 -13.14 52.71 3.73
N LEU A 109 -12.77 53.74 2.95
CA LEU A 109 -11.60 54.58 3.26
C LEU A 109 -11.80 55.24 4.63
N SER A 110 -10.78 55.16 5.49
CA SER A 110 -10.76 55.94 6.73
C SER A 110 -10.72 57.45 6.43
N ALA A 111 -11.13 58.27 7.39
CA ALA A 111 -11.10 59.73 7.22
C ALA A 111 -9.69 60.23 6.86
N GLU A 112 -8.65 59.67 7.48
CA GLU A 112 -7.26 59.99 7.15
C GLU A 112 -6.87 59.61 5.72
N GLN A 113 -7.35 58.46 5.23
CA GLN A 113 -7.07 58.03 3.86
C GLN A 113 -7.76 58.93 2.84
N ARG A 114 -8.97 59.40 3.14
CA ARG A 114 -9.68 60.39 2.31
C ARG A 114 -8.92 61.71 2.25
N HIS A 115 -8.51 62.25 3.40
CA HIS A 115 -7.75 63.49 3.46
C HIS A 115 -6.40 63.41 2.74
N ARG A 116 -5.70 62.27 2.80
CA ARG A 116 -4.47 62.08 2.02
C ARG A 116 -4.72 62.09 0.51
N ILE A 117 -5.80 61.46 0.05
CA ILE A 117 -6.18 61.47 -1.37
C ILE A 117 -6.54 62.89 -1.81
N GLU A 118 -7.37 63.61 -1.05
CA GLU A 118 -7.73 65.01 -1.31
C GLU A 118 -6.48 65.90 -1.40
N ALA A 119 -5.54 65.75 -0.46
CA ALA A 119 -4.29 66.51 -0.44
C ALA A 119 -3.34 66.16 -1.59
N MET A 120 -3.37 64.93 -2.10
CA MET A 120 -2.62 64.55 -3.30
C MET A 120 -3.27 65.13 -4.56
N SER A 121 -4.60 65.04 -4.69
CA SER A 121 -5.34 65.62 -5.82
C SER A 121 -5.15 67.13 -5.93
N LEU A 122 -5.15 67.86 -4.81
CA LEU A 122 -4.89 69.32 -4.77
C LEU A 122 -3.46 69.70 -5.18
N LYS A 123 -2.48 68.82 -4.95
CA LYS A 123 -1.08 69.05 -5.36
C LYS A 123 -0.88 68.81 -6.85
N ASP A 124 -1.60 67.84 -7.41
CA ASP A 124 -1.54 67.53 -8.85
C ASP A 124 -2.23 68.63 -9.69
N GLU A 125 -3.22 69.35 -9.16
CA GLU A 125 -3.84 70.51 -9.84
C GLU A 125 -3.03 71.81 -9.74
N ALA A 126 -2.08 71.89 -8.79
CA ALA A 126 -1.26 73.07 -8.54
C ALA A 126 0.12 73.03 -9.24
N ALA A 127 0.41 71.95 -9.99
CA ALA A 127 1.63 71.74 -10.77
C ALA A 127 1.35 71.89 -12.28
#